data_AF-A0A955VRW1-F1
#
_entry.id   AF-A0A955VRW1-F1
#
_cell.length_a   1.000
_cell.length_b   1.000
_cell.length_c   1.000
_cell.angle_alpha   90.00
_cell.angle_beta   90.00
_cell.angle_gamma   90.00
#
_symmetry.space_group_name_H-M   'P 1'
#
loop_
_entity.id
_entity.type
_entity.pdbx_description
1 polymer ?
#
loop_
_entity_poly.entity_id
_entity_poly.type
_entity_poly.pdbx_seq_one_letter_code
_entity_poly.pdbx_strand_id
1 'polypeptide(L)'
;SVQDGLLREVRRLLRREHGFPEEGPWGIPAVFSRERPVFPGADGTICEVPKDKSLRLDCASGFGTAAFVTGTFGFAAAAAAVEALIG
;
A
#
# COMPACT_ATOMS: atom_id res chain seq x y z
N SER A 1 1.69 -8.92 -11.16
CA SER A 1 0.71 -7.94 -10.65
C SER A 1 1.21 -7.43 -9.30
N VAL A 2 1.03 -6.13 -9.02
CA VAL A 2 1.41 -5.54 -7.73
C VAL A 2 0.51 -6.13 -6.63
N GLN A 3 1.09 -6.75 -5.60
CA GLN A 3 0.34 -7.39 -4.51
C GLN A 3 0.09 -6.44 -3.33
N ASP A 4 -0.36 -5.22 -3.64
CA ASP A 4 -0.70 -4.21 -2.64
C ASP A 4 -2.22 -4.19 -2.41
N GLY A 5 -2.63 -4.59 -1.20
CA GLY A 5 -4.04 -4.67 -0.81
C GLY A 5 -4.72 -3.30 -0.73
N LEU A 6 -3.99 -2.27 -0.30
CA LEU A 6 -4.51 -0.91 -0.20
C LEU A 6 -4.75 -0.32 -1.59
N LEU A 7 -3.79 -0.45 -2.51
CA LEU A 7 -3.96 0.02 -3.89
C LEU A 7 -5.09 -0.71 -4.61
N ARG A 8 -5.29 -2.00 -4.34
CA ARG A 8 -6.43 -2.75 -4.88
C ARG A 8 -7.75 -2.17 -4.38
N GLU A 9 -7.85 -1.89 -3.09
CA GLU A 9 -9.07 -1.37 -2.48
C GLU A 9 -9.37 0.07 -2.90
N VAL A 10 -8.34 0.94 -2.95
CA VAL A 10 -8.46 2.31 -3.46
C VAL A 10 -8.97 2.30 -4.91
N ARG A 11 -8.41 1.46 -5.78
CA ARG A 11 -8.90 1.32 -7.16
C ARG A 11 -10.36 0.82 -7.22
N ARG A 12 -10.73 -0.11 -6.34
CA ARG A 12 -12.12 -0.61 -6.26
C ARG A 12 -13.09 0.52 -5.88
N LEU A 13 -12.75 1.32 -4.87
CA LEU A 13 -13.57 2.44 -4.38
C LEU A 13 -13.67 3.55 -5.45
N LEU A 14 -12.55 3.94 -6.07
CA LEU A 14 -12.55 4.97 -7.12
C LEU A 14 -13.46 4.61 -8.31
N ARG A 15 -13.47 3.35 -8.74
CA ARG A 15 -14.40 2.90 -9.80
C ARG A 15 -15.84 2.93 -9.33
N ARG A 16 -16.11 2.34 -8.17
CA ARG A 16 -17.47 2.14 -7.65
C ARG A 16 -18.15 3.44 -7.26
N GLU A 17 -17.41 4.38 -6.67
CA GLU A 17 -17.98 5.53 -5.96
C GLU A 17 -17.67 6.86 -6.67
N HIS A 18 -16.66 6.88 -7.53
CA HIS A 18 -16.21 8.09 -8.22
C HIS A 18 -16.17 7.97 -9.75
N GLY A 19 -16.68 6.86 -10.31
CA GLY A 19 -16.86 6.71 -11.76
C GLY A 19 -15.56 6.57 -12.56
N PHE A 20 -14.46 6.16 -11.93
CA PHE A 20 -13.20 5.94 -12.65
C PHE A 20 -13.33 4.80 -13.68
N PRO A 21 -12.65 4.88 -14.85
CA PRO A 21 -12.71 3.84 -15.88
C PRO A 21 -12.22 2.47 -15.38
N GLU A 22 -12.82 1.39 -15.88
CA GLU A 22 -12.39 0.02 -15.53
C GLU A 22 -11.00 -0.31 -16.08
N GLU A 23 -10.74 0.12 -17.31
CA GLU A 23 -9.52 -0.11 -18.07
C GLU A 23 -8.78 1.19 -18.39
N GLY A 24 -7.49 1.05 -18.71
CA GLY A 24 -6.62 2.17 -19.07
C GLY A 24 -5.98 2.89 -17.88
N PRO A 25 -4.96 3.74 -18.16
CA PRO A 25 -4.29 4.52 -17.12
C PRO A 25 -5.18 5.67 -16.64
N TRP A 26 -5.18 5.92 -15.33
CA TRP A 26 -5.91 7.06 -14.72
C TRP A 26 -5.07 8.33 -14.60
N GLY A 27 -3.79 8.29 -14.96
CA GLY A 27 -2.88 9.42 -14.80
C GLY A 27 -2.56 9.79 -13.34
N ILE A 28 -2.87 8.91 -12.38
CA ILE A 28 -2.57 9.11 -10.96
C ILE A 28 -1.31 8.29 -10.61
N PRO A 29 -0.15 8.93 -10.39
CA PRO A 29 1.05 8.23 -9.95
C PRO A 29 0.87 7.70 -8.52
N ALA A 30 1.45 6.54 -8.24
CA ALA A 30 1.42 5.92 -6.91
C ALA A 30 2.80 5.34 -6.58
N VAL A 31 3.30 5.67 -5.39
CA VAL A 31 4.49 5.04 -4.81
C VAL A 31 4.08 3.75 -4.11
N PHE A 32 4.74 2.66 -4.43
CA PHE A 32 4.47 1.34 -3.85
C PHE A 32 5.73 0.49 -3.80
N SER A 33 5.74 -0.54 -2.94
CA SER A 33 6.80 -1.55 -2.92
C SER A 33 6.35 -2.81 -3.66
N ARG A 34 7.30 -3.45 -4.35
CA ARG A 34 7.10 -4.78 -4.94
C ARG A 34 7.30 -5.91 -3.92
N GLU A 35 7.80 -5.58 -2.74
CA GLU A 35 7.94 -6.52 -1.62
C GLU A 35 6.57 -7.07 -1.22
N ARG A 36 6.52 -8.36 -0.91
CA ARG A 36 5.28 -8.99 -0.44
C ARG A 36 5.03 -8.58 1.01
N PRO A 37 3.77 -8.30 1.40
CA PRO A 37 3.46 -7.99 2.78
C PRO A 37 3.79 -9.19 3.68
N VAL A 38 4.39 -8.90 4.83
CA VAL A 38 4.63 -9.87 5.91
C VAL A 38 3.66 -9.61 7.06
N PHE A 39 3.28 -10.68 7.74
CA PHE A 39 2.26 -10.68 8.79
C PHE A 39 2.84 -11.22 10.09
N PRO A 40 2.37 -10.76 11.26
CA PRO A 40 2.80 -11.30 12.54
C PRO A 40 2.33 -12.76 12.71
N GLY A 41 3.25 -13.62 13.15
CA GLY A 41 2.97 -14.98 13.59
C GLY A 41 2.56 -15.03 15.06
N ALA A 42 1.78 -16.03 15.45
CA ALA A 42 1.29 -16.19 16.83
C ALA A 42 2.41 -16.48 17.85
N ASP A 43 3.57 -16.93 17.38
CA ASP A 43 4.78 -17.28 18.14
C ASP A 43 5.84 -16.17 18.08
N GLY A 44 5.50 -14.96 17.62
CA GLY A 44 6.42 -13.83 17.46
C GLY A 44 7.28 -13.90 16.20
N THR A 45 7.06 -14.89 15.33
CA THR A 45 7.69 -14.95 14.00
C THR A 45 6.97 -14.06 12.99
N ILE A 46 7.45 -14.05 11.74
CA ILE A 46 6.76 -13.44 10.60
C ILE A 46 6.27 -14.54 9.64
N CYS A 47 5.16 -14.30 8.97
CA CYS A 47 4.53 -15.21 8.00
C CYS A 47 4.16 -14.44 6.72
N GLU A 48 4.25 -15.09 5.55
CA GLU A 48 3.77 -14.50 4.28
C GLU A 48 2.26 -14.64 4.07
N VAL A 49 1.61 -15.52 4.86
CA VAL A 49 0.17 -15.79 4.79
C VAL A 49 -0.49 -15.23 6.04
N PRO A 50 -1.51 -14.36 5.92
CA PRO A 50 -2.25 -13.89 7.07
C PRO A 50 -3.00 -15.05 7.72
N LYS A 51 -2.69 -15.36 8.98
CA LYS A 51 -3.38 -16.40 9.75
C LYS A 51 -4.68 -15.90 10.36
N ASP A 52 -4.81 -14.59 10.55
CA ASP A 52 -5.99 -13.96 11.14
C ASP A 52 -6.65 -12.99 10.14
N LYS A 53 -7.99 -12.94 10.13
CA LYS A 53 -8.76 -12.13 9.16
C LYS A 53 -8.93 -10.68 9.59
N SER A 54 -8.68 -10.38 10.86
CA SER A 54 -8.87 -9.08 11.48
C SER A 54 -7.53 -8.33 11.60
N LEU A 55 -7.03 -7.78 10.48
CA LEU A 55 -5.92 -6.82 10.51
C LEU A 55 -6.46 -5.45 10.92
N ARG A 56 -6.62 -5.22 12.23
CA ARG A 56 -6.96 -3.89 12.75
C ARG A 56 -5.71 -3.01 12.76
N LEU A 57 -5.91 -1.69 12.68
CA LEU A 57 -4.82 -0.72 12.88
C LEU A 57 -4.48 -0.61 14.38
N ASP A 58 -4.08 -1.73 14.99
CA ASP A 58 -3.58 -1.79 16.36
C ASP A 58 -2.23 -2.51 16.39
N CYS A 59 -1.46 -2.29 17.46
CA CYS A 59 -0.12 -2.86 17.59
C CYS A 59 -0.11 -4.40 17.78
N ALA A 60 -1.27 -5.02 18.05
CA ALA A 60 -1.37 -6.43 18.38
C ALA A 60 -1.72 -7.32 17.18
N SER A 61 -2.52 -6.80 16.25
CA SER A 61 -3.08 -7.53 15.11
C SER A 61 -2.87 -6.84 13.77
N GLY A 62 -2.34 -5.62 13.76
CA GLY A 62 -2.08 -4.84 12.55
C GLY A 62 -0.80 -5.21 11.82
N PHE A 63 -0.63 -4.59 10.65
CA PHE A 63 0.66 -4.61 9.95
C PHE A 63 1.72 -3.92 10.80
N GLY A 64 2.91 -4.52 10.89
CA GLY A 64 4.08 -3.85 11.42
C GLY A 64 4.49 -2.67 10.52
N THR A 65 5.11 -1.65 11.10
CA THR A 65 5.69 -0.52 10.34
C THR A 65 7.12 -0.25 10.79
N ALA A 66 7.94 0.25 9.87
CA ALA A 66 9.30 0.64 10.15
C ALA A 66 9.58 2.02 9.54
N ALA A 67 10.12 2.94 10.35
CA ALA A 67 10.27 4.34 9.98
C ALA A 67 11.13 4.55 8.72
N PHE A 68 12.16 3.73 8.52
CA PHE A 68 12.99 3.83 7.32
C PHE A 68 12.24 3.43 6.04
N VAL A 69 11.24 2.55 6.13
CA VAL A 69 10.38 2.20 4.97
C VAL A 69 9.39 3.32 4.70
N THR A 70 8.61 3.71 5.71
CA THR A 70 7.55 4.72 5.54
C THR A 70 8.12 6.10 5.20
N GLY A 71 9.26 6.47 5.78
CA GLY A 71 9.99 7.69 5.43
C GLY A 71 10.48 7.67 3.96
N THR A 72 11.02 6.55 3.49
CA THR A 72 11.45 6.41 2.09
C THR A 72 10.28 6.54 1.11
N PHE A 73 9.11 5.97 1.44
CA PHE A 73 7.90 6.16 0.63
C PHE A 73 7.49 7.64 0.55
N GLY A 74 7.56 8.36 1.68
CA GLY A 74 7.28 9.80 1.72
C GLY A 74 8.24 10.60 0.85
N PHE A 75 9.55 10.33 0.93
CA PHE A 75 10.55 11.00 0.09
C PHE A 75 10.38 10.68 -1.40
N ALA A 76 10.07 9.44 -1.76
CA ALA A 76 9.78 9.07 -3.14
C ALA A 76 8.52 9.78 -3.68
N ALA A 77 7.48 9.93 -2.86
CA ALA A 77 6.28 10.65 -3.24
C ALA A 77 6.55 12.16 -3.42
N ALA A 78 7.33 12.76 -2.52
CA ALA A 78 7.74 14.15 -2.64
C ALA A 78 8.56 14.40 -3.91
N ALA A 79 9.53 13.52 -4.22
CA ALA A 79 10.31 13.60 -5.45
C ALA A 79 9.41 13.52 -6.70
N ALA A 80 8.47 12.57 -6.75
CA ALA A 80 7.52 12.45 -7.86
C ALA A 80 6.61 13.69 -8.02
N ALA A 81 6.20 14.30 -6.89
CA ALA A 81 5.41 15.53 -6.92
C ALA A 81 6.20 16.73 -7.44
N VAL A 82 7.47 16.86 -7.04
CA VAL A 82 8.36 17.91 -7.57
C VAL A 82 8.57 17.73 -9.07
N GLU A 83 8.89 16.52 -9.52
CA GLU A 83 9.05 16.21 -10.95
C GLU A 83 7.80 16.59 -11.75
N ALA A 84 6.60 16.30 -11.23
CA ALA A 84 5.34 16.65 -11.90
C ALA A 84 5.06 18.16 -11.96
N LEU A 85 5.68 18.97 -11.09
CA LEU A 85 5.45 20.42 -11.03
C LEU A 85 6.45 21.22 -11.86
N ILE A 86 7.70 20.74 -11.97
CA ILE A 86 8.79 21.50 -12.59
C ILE A 86 9.59 20.74 -13.65
N GLY A 87 9.28 19.46 -13.89
CA GLY A 87 9.83 18.64 -14.99
C GLY A 87 8.92 18.65 -16.21
#